data_AF-T1BFB6-F1
#
_entry.id   AF-T1BFB6-F1
#
_cell.length_a   1.000
_cell.length_b   1.000
_cell.length_c   1.000
_cell.angle_alpha   90.00
_cell.angle_beta   90.00
_cell.angle_gamma   90.00
#
_symmetry.space_group_name_H-M   'P 1'
#
loop_
_entity.id
_entity.type
_entity.pdbx_description
1 polymer ?
#
loop_
_entity_poly.entity_id
_entity_poly.type
_entity_poly.pdbx_seq_one_letter_code
_entity_poly.pdbx_strand_id
1 'polypeptide(L)'
;PAAEGYAAELGLPQELGLVKNRYVGRTFINPGQGDRTAGVQRKLTVVPEVVRGRRVALVDDSLVRGTTTRYLTQVLREAGAVEVHVRIAPPGICTPATTVSTLQTAMN
;
A
#
# COMPACT_ATOMS: atom_id res chain seq x y z
N PRO A 1 12.85 -6.13 -3.81
CA PRO A 1 12.08 -6.63 -2.62
C PRO A 1 10.86 -7.48 -3.05
N ALA A 2 10.03 -8.01 -2.15
CA ALA A 2 8.97 -9.00 -2.48
C ALA A 2 8.01 -8.59 -3.63
N ALA A 3 7.62 -7.31 -3.71
CA ALA A 3 6.80 -6.80 -4.81
C ALA A 3 7.51 -6.83 -6.18
N GLU A 4 8.83 -6.62 -6.17
CA GLU A 4 9.69 -6.69 -7.36
C GLU A 4 9.80 -8.12 -7.87
N GLY A 5 10.01 -9.09 -6.97
CA GLY A 5 10.01 -10.50 -7.34
C GLY A 5 8.65 -10.95 -7.89
N TYR A 6 7.56 -10.52 -7.25
CA TYR A 6 6.20 -10.80 -7.72
C TYR A 6 5.91 -10.19 -9.10
N ALA A 7 6.33 -8.95 -9.32
CA ALA A 7 6.16 -8.28 -10.60
C ALA A 7 7.03 -8.92 -11.70
N ALA A 8 8.30 -9.23 -11.41
CA ALA A 8 9.22 -9.85 -12.35
C ALA A 8 8.74 -11.24 -12.80
N GLU A 9 8.29 -12.09 -11.86
CA GLU A 9 7.79 -13.43 -12.16
C GLU A 9 6.54 -13.40 -13.05
N LEU A 10 5.69 -12.37 -12.87
CA LEU A 10 4.45 -12.21 -13.65
C LEU A 10 4.61 -11.28 -14.87
N GLY A 11 5.81 -10.77 -15.14
CA GLY A 11 6.06 -9.81 -16.23
C GLY A 11 5.27 -8.49 -16.10
N LEU A 12 4.96 -8.08 -14.87
CA LEU A 12 4.13 -6.90 -14.60
C LEU A 12 4.97 -5.63 -14.44
N PRO A 13 4.44 -4.47 -14.86
CA PRO A 13 5.09 -3.19 -14.61
C PRO A 13 5.11 -2.87 -13.11
N GLN A 14 6.31 -2.58 -12.61
CA GLN A 14 6.50 -2.07 -11.25
C GLN A 14 6.53 -0.55 -11.26
N GLU A 15 5.58 0.07 -10.55
CA GLU A 15 5.51 1.52 -10.35
C GLU A 15 5.29 1.84 -8.87
N LEU A 16 5.80 2.99 -8.40
CA LEU A 16 5.68 3.37 -6.99
C LEU A 16 4.28 3.94 -6.69
N GLY A 17 3.32 3.06 -6.37
CA GLY A 17 1.94 3.46 -6.05
C GLY A 17 1.69 3.91 -4.60
N LEU A 18 2.62 3.63 -3.68
CA LEU A 18 2.58 4.09 -2.29
C LEU A 18 3.92 4.74 -1.91
N VAL A 19 3.85 5.92 -1.30
CA VAL A 19 5.02 6.64 -0.80
C VAL A 19 4.97 6.67 0.73
N LYS A 20 6.08 6.26 1.36
CA LYS A 20 6.24 6.38 2.81
C LYS A 20 6.39 7.84 3.19
N ASN A 21 5.49 8.31 4.06
CA ASN A 21 5.63 9.63 4.62
C ASN A 21 6.82 9.64 5.60
N ARG A 22 7.86 10.45 5.30
CA ARG A 22 9.08 10.55 6.11
C ARG A 22 8.91 11.41 7.36
N TYR A 23 7.82 12.18 7.44
CA TYR A 23 7.54 13.12 8.54
C TYR A 23 6.56 12.57 9.57
N VAL A 24 6.38 11.24 9.62
CA VAL A 24 5.58 10.57 10.64
C VAL A 24 6.33 10.60 11.97
N GLY A 25 6.24 11.75 12.65
CA GLY A 25 6.73 11.94 14.01
C GLY A 25 5.78 11.34 15.05
N ARG A 26 6.27 11.22 16.28
CA ARG A 26 5.46 10.84 17.44
C ARG A 26 4.56 12.04 17.79
N THR A 27 3.24 11.91 17.67
CA THR A 27 2.30 12.91 18.20
C THR A 27 2.27 12.78 19.72
N PHE A 28 2.87 13.72 20.43
CA PHE A 28 3.00 13.59 21.88
C PHE A 28 1.75 14.02 22.67
N ILE A 29 1.03 15.08 22.32
CA ILE A 29 -0.21 15.48 23.02
C ILE A 29 -1.09 16.27 22.05
N ASN A 30 -2.35 15.86 21.85
CA ASN A 30 -3.39 16.67 21.20
C ASN A 30 -4.46 17.01 22.27
N PRO A 31 -4.72 18.28 22.60
CA PRO A 31 -5.63 18.68 23.68
C PRO A 31 -7.13 18.62 23.32
N GLY A 32 -7.52 17.81 22.32
CA GLY A 32 -8.91 17.63 21.90
C GLY A 32 -9.22 16.15 21.63
N GLN A 33 -10.31 15.63 22.20
CA GLN A 33 -10.73 14.23 22.04
C GLN A 33 -11.20 13.90 20.61
N GLY A 34 -11.60 14.89 19.80
CA GLY A 34 -12.24 14.68 18.49
C GLY A 34 -11.32 14.25 17.34
N ASP A 35 -10.03 14.62 17.37
CA ASP A 35 -9.11 14.46 16.23
C ASP A 35 -7.97 13.46 16.46
N ARG A 36 -8.15 12.55 17.43
CA ARG A 36 -7.19 11.45 17.63
C ARG A 36 -7.17 10.48 16.44
N THR A 37 -8.22 10.49 15.62
CA THR A 37 -8.33 9.73 14.38
C THR A 37 -7.64 10.43 13.19
N ALA A 38 -7.43 11.75 13.25
CA ALA A 38 -6.87 12.55 12.17
C ALA A 38 -5.39 12.98 12.38
N GLY A 39 -4.90 12.98 13.63
CA GLY A 39 -3.68 13.71 14.00
C GLY A 39 -2.33 13.07 13.68
N VAL A 40 -2.24 11.83 13.21
CA VAL A 40 -0.97 11.19 12.82
C VAL A 40 -1.00 11.00 11.32
N GLN A 41 -0.29 11.85 10.57
CA GLN A 41 -0.20 11.71 9.12
C GLN A 41 0.02 10.24 8.73
N ARG A 42 -0.88 9.74 7.88
CA ARG A 42 -0.98 8.33 7.54
C ARG A 42 0.37 7.87 6.98
N LYS A 43 0.84 6.72 7.46
CA LYS A 43 2.22 6.24 7.21
C LYS A 43 2.57 6.10 5.73
N LEU A 44 1.55 5.90 4.89
CA LEU A 44 1.66 5.68 3.46
C LEU A 44 0.64 6.58 2.74
N THR A 45 1.09 7.20 1.66
CA THR A 45 0.28 8.04 0.76
C THR A 45 0.18 7.36 -0.60
N VAL A 46 -1.03 7.30 -1.16
CA VAL A 46 -1.27 6.77 -2.52
C VAL A 46 -0.86 7.80 -3.56
N VAL A 47 -0.28 7.34 -4.68
CA VAL A 47 -0.02 8.16 -5.88
C VAL A 47 -1.15 7.91 -6.88
N PRO A 48 -2.15 8.80 -6.99
CA PRO A 48 -3.35 8.55 -7.82
C PRO A 48 -3.03 8.33 -9.30
N GLU A 49 -2.00 9.00 -9.82
CA GLU A 49 -1.57 8.92 -11.22
C GLU A 49 -1.13 7.51 -11.61
N VAL A 50 -0.60 6.74 -10.65
CA VAL A 50 -0.13 5.36 -10.85
C VAL A 50 -1.27 4.36 -10.76
N VAL A 51 -2.27 4.61 -9.91
CA VAL A 51 -3.29 3.60 -9.57
C VAL A 51 -4.62 3.79 -10.31
N ARG A 52 -4.94 5.00 -10.79
CA ARG A 52 -6.23 5.31 -11.40
C ARG A 52 -6.48 4.49 -12.66
N GLY A 53 -7.63 3.84 -12.73
CA GLY A 53 -8.05 3.01 -13.85
C GLY A 53 -7.31 1.67 -13.96
N ARG A 54 -6.47 1.32 -12.98
CA ARG A 54 -5.64 0.11 -13.04
C ARG A 54 -6.11 -0.97 -12.06
N ARG A 55 -5.78 -2.22 -12.39
CA ARG A 55 -5.82 -3.32 -11.43
C ARG A 55 -4.49 -3.33 -10.67
N VAL A 56 -4.56 -3.46 -9.35
CA VAL A 56 -3.40 -3.20 -8.49
C VAL A 56 -3.16 -4.40 -7.59
N ALA A 57 -1.90 -4.83 -7.47
CA ALA A 57 -1.46 -5.78 -6.46
C ALA A 57 -0.84 -5.02 -5.29
N LEU A 58 -1.47 -5.12 -4.11
CA LEU A 58 -0.91 -4.64 -2.85
C LEU A 58 -0.11 -5.77 -2.21
N VAL A 59 1.21 -5.66 -2.24
CA VAL A 59 2.12 -6.66 -1.64
C VAL A 59 2.58 -6.17 -0.27
N ASP A 60 2.27 -6.93 0.78
CA ASP A 60 2.67 -6.65 2.16
C ASP A 60 3.48 -7.81 2.74
N ASP A 61 4.33 -7.54 3.72
CA ASP A 61 5.19 -8.54 4.35
C ASP A 61 4.47 -9.39 5.41
N SER A 62 3.34 -8.90 5.92
CA SER A 62 2.64 -9.52 7.03
C SER A 62 1.18 -9.05 7.11
N LEU A 63 0.31 -9.92 7.66
CA LEU A 63 -1.08 -9.61 7.95
C LEU A 63 -1.42 -10.04 9.37
N VAL A 64 -1.24 -9.13 10.34
CA VAL A 64 -1.49 -9.44 11.76
C VAL A 64 -2.92 -9.13 12.18
N ARG A 65 -3.34 -7.87 12.04
CA ARG A 65 -4.70 -7.41 12.43
C ARG A 65 -5.54 -6.91 11.25
N GLY A 66 -4.95 -6.81 10.06
CA GLY A 66 -5.62 -6.38 8.84
C GLY A 66 -6.11 -4.93 8.79
N THR A 67 -5.94 -4.13 9.85
CA THR A 67 -6.37 -2.73 9.88
C THR A 67 -5.65 -1.89 8.84
N THR A 68 -4.33 -2.02 8.73
CA THR A 68 -3.52 -1.37 7.70
C THR A 68 -3.94 -1.79 6.30
N THR A 69 -4.05 -3.09 6.05
CA THR A 69 -4.42 -3.65 4.75
C THR A 69 -5.81 -3.21 4.30
N ARG A 70 -6.79 -3.21 5.22
CA ARG A 70 -8.14 -2.71 4.96
C ARG A 70 -8.12 -1.23 4.59
N TYR A 71 -7.41 -0.43 5.38
CA TYR A 71 -7.25 1.00 5.11
C TYR A 71 -6.59 1.26 3.75
N LEU A 72 -5.47 0.61 3.45
CA LEU A 72 -4.75 0.76 2.18
C LEU A 72 -5.62 0.35 0.99
N THR A 73 -6.34 -0.75 1.11
CA THR A 73 -7.27 -1.22 0.08
C THR A 73 -8.37 -0.18 -0.18
N GLN A 74 -8.90 0.43 0.88
CA GLN A 74 -9.90 1.49 0.76
C GLN A 74 -9.34 2.70 0.01
N VAL A 75 -8.19 3.24 0.43
CA VAL A 75 -7.64 4.45 -0.21
C VAL A 75 -7.14 4.22 -1.63
N LEU A 76 -6.69 3.01 -1.97
CA LEU A 76 -6.36 2.65 -3.36
C LEU A 76 -7.61 2.65 -4.24
N ARG A 77 -8.74 2.15 -3.74
CA ARG A 77 -10.04 2.21 -4.45
C ARG A 77 -10.53 3.64 -4.58
N GLU A 78 -10.45 4.44 -3.53
CA GLU A 78 -10.80 5.87 -3.56
C GLU A 78 -9.93 6.66 -4.55
N ALA A 79 -8.66 6.27 -4.71
CA ALA A 79 -7.76 6.85 -5.71
C ALA A 79 -8.05 6.41 -7.16
N GLY A 80 -9.00 5.50 -7.36
CA GLY A 80 -9.50 5.08 -8.67
C GLY A 80 -8.97 3.73 -9.16
N ALA A 81 -8.39 2.89 -8.30
CA ALA A 81 -8.05 1.51 -8.69
C ALA A 81 -9.32 0.70 -9.01
N VAL A 82 -9.31 -0.04 -10.12
CA VAL A 82 -10.42 -0.89 -10.59
C VAL A 82 -10.54 -2.12 -9.71
N GLU A 83 -9.40 -2.72 -9.38
CA GLU A 83 -9.30 -3.88 -8.50
C GLU A 83 -8.08 -3.73 -7.60
N VAL A 84 -8.17 -4.29 -6.39
CA VAL A 84 -7.05 -4.36 -5.44
C VAL A 84 -6.91 -5.80 -4.96
N HIS A 85 -5.80 -6.43 -5.35
CA HIS A 85 -5.44 -7.80 -5.01
C HIS A 85 -4.38 -7.77 -3.91
N VAL A 86 -4.73 -8.26 -2.73
CA VAL A 86 -3.78 -8.31 -1.60
C VAL A 86 -2.93 -9.58 -1.73
N ARG A 87 -1.60 -9.42 -1.64
CA ARG A 87 -0.62 -10.51 -1.58
C ARG A 87 0.23 -10.35 -0.33
N ILE A 88 0.29 -11.39 0.48
CA ILE A 88 1.09 -11.39 1.71
C ILE A 88 2.31 -12.28 1.47
N ALA A 89 3.49 -11.69 1.51
CA ALA A 89 4.73 -12.44 1.45
C ALA A 89 4.91 -13.25 2.75
N PRO A 90 5.44 -14.49 2.67
CA PRO A 90 5.65 -15.29 3.86
C PRO A 90 6.67 -14.63 4.82
N PRO A 91 6.53 -14.85 6.14
CA PRO A 91 7.44 -14.32 7.14
C PRO A 91 8.81 -15.03 7.01
N GLY A 92 9.67 -14.49 6.17
CA GLY A 92 10.98 -15.07 5.85
C GLY A 92 11.84 -14.21 4.93
N ILE A 93 11.26 -13.22 4.24
CA ILE A 93 11.99 -12.18 3.51
C ILE A 93 12.03 -10.92 4.39
N CYS A 94 12.97 -10.89 5.33
CA CYS A 94 13.23 -9.75 6.21
C CYS A 94 13.77 -8.55 5.42
N THR A 95 12.90 -7.74 4.81
CA THR A 95 13.17 -6.32 4.52
C THR A 95 11.85 -5.53 4.53
N PRO A 96 11.71 -4.43 5.30
CA PRO A 96 10.46 -3.68 5.38
C PRO A 96 10.27 -2.82 4.12
N ALA A 97 9.50 -3.30 3.15
CA ALA A 97 9.14 -2.51 1.98
C ALA A 97 7.75 -2.88 1.43
N THR A 98 6.69 -2.40 2.08
CA THR A 98 5.33 -2.38 1.50
C THR A 98 5.37 -1.58 0.19
N THR A 99 5.19 -2.26 -0.95
CA THR A 99 5.27 -1.67 -2.29
C THR A 99 4.05 -2.11 -3.09
N VAL A 100 3.46 -1.18 -3.84
CA VAL A 100 2.35 -1.47 -4.77
C VAL A 100 2.93 -1.84 -6.12
N SER A 101 2.46 -2.93 -6.74
CA SER A 101 2.76 -3.25 -8.13
C SER A 101 1.47 -3.19 -8.97
N THR A 102 1.59 -2.72 -10.21
CA THR A 102 0.43 -2.58 -11.11
C THR A 102 0.20 -3.93 -11.81
N LEU A 103 -0.99 -4.51 -11.67
CA LEU A 103 -1.42 -5.66 -12.47
C LEU A 103 -1.87 -5.13 -13.85
N GLN A 104 -0.93 -4.70 -14.69
CA GLN A 104 -1.26 -4.49 -16.09
C GLN A 104 -1.32 -5.86 -16.75
N THR A 105 -2.55 -6.30 -16.93
CA THR A 105 -3.02 -7.46 -17.69
C THR A 105 -1.99 -8.03 -18.68
N ALA A 106 -1.15 -8.96 -18.20
CA ALA A 106 -0.58 -10.02 -19.01
C ALA A 106 -1.53 -11.22 -18.97
N MET A 107 -2.79 -10.99 -19.35
CA MET A 107 -3.75 -12.05 -19.66
C MET A 107 -4.64 -11.52 -20.77
N ASN A 108 -4.41 -12.05 -21.99
CA ASN A 108 -5.38 -12.00 -23.08
C ASN A 108 -6.82 -12.12 -22.57
#